data_AF-A0A969CD16-F1
#
_entry.id   AF-A0A969CD16-F1
#
_cell.length_a   1.000
_cell.length_b   1.000
_cell.length_c   1.000
_cell.angle_alpha   90.00
_cell.angle_beta   90.00
_cell.angle_gamma   90.00
#
_symmetry.space_group_name_H-M   'P 1'
#
loop_
_entity.id
_entity.type
_entity.pdbx_description
1 polymer ?
#
loop_
_entity_poly.entity_id
_entity_poly.type
_entity_poly.pdbx_seq_one_letter_code
_entity_poly.pdbx_strand_id
1 'polypeptide(L)'
;MTTITLNLSPELEHQIRTEASRQGVEPDRYILNTLQERLQPSLPTTQPTEADLLQQINIGFNAQTWEEYHSLIAKRHAETLTPEEHDRLIQMSSRLEKLNVTRIQALIQLATFRNQSLTDLMQTLGINTQPDY
;
A
#
# COMPACT_ATOMS: atom_id res chain seq x y z
N MET A 1 -34.99 10.01 -0.73
CA MET A 1 -34.00 10.75 -1.53
C MET A 1 -33.81 12.11 -0.88
N THR A 2 -32.61 12.44 -0.44
CA THR A 2 -32.29 13.76 0.14
C THR A 2 -31.69 14.62 -0.96
N THR A 3 -32.27 15.79 -1.20
CA THR A 3 -31.80 16.72 -2.23
C THR A 3 -31.03 17.85 -1.57
N ILE A 4 -29.82 18.13 -2.07
CA ILE A 4 -29.01 19.28 -1.67
C ILE A 4 -28.96 20.23 -2.87
N THR A 5 -29.38 21.48 -2.70
CA THR A 5 -29.32 22.51 -3.74
C THR A 5 -28.05 23.34 -3.55
N LEU A 6 -27.25 23.46 -4.62
CA LEU A 6 -26.01 24.23 -4.62
C LEU A 6 -26.19 25.47 -5.51
N ASN A 7 -25.75 26.63 -5.04
CA ASN A 7 -25.61 27.82 -5.88
C ASN A 7 -24.18 27.83 -6.45
N LEU A 8 -24.04 27.57 -7.74
CA LEU A 8 -22.76 27.55 -8.44
C LEU A 8 -22.57 28.86 -9.21
N SER A 9 -21.33 29.31 -9.37
CA SER A 9 -21.05 30.41 -10.30
C SER A 9 -21.20 29.92 -11.75
N PRO A 10 -21.56 30.79 -12.71
CA PRO A 10 -21.71 30.41 -14.12
C PRO A 10 -20.45 29.75 -14.71
N GLU A 11 -19.27 30.20 -14.27
CA GLU A 11 -17.98 29.68 -14.71
C GLU A 11 -17.76 28.26 -14.20
N LEU A 12 -18.09 28.00 -12.94
CA LEU A 12 -17.95 26.68 -12.33
C LEU A 12 -18.94 25.68 -12.93
N GLU A 13 -20.19 26.09 -13.18
CA GLU A 13 -21.17 25.26 -13.87
C GLU A 13 -20.66 24.85 -15.27
N HIS A 14 -20.15 25.82 -16.03
CA HIS A 14 -19.62 25.55 -17.37
C HIS A 14 -18.43 24.58 -17.34
N GLN A 15 -17.52 24.73 -16.38
CA GLN A 15 -16.39 23.82 -16.20
C GLN A 15 -16.85 22.40 -15.87
N ILE A 16 -17.82 22.24 -14.97
CA ILE A 16 -18.40 20.93 -14.62
C ILE A 16 -19.00 20.27 -15.87
N ARG A 17 -19.80 21.00 -16.66
CA ARG A 17 -20.41 20.48 -17.90
C ARG A 17 -19.36 20.06 -18.91
N THR A 18 -18.31 20.85 -19.06
CA THR A 18 -17.20 20.56 -19.97
C THR A 18 -16.49 19.27 -19.54
N GLU A 19 -16.13 19.16 -18.27
CA GLU A 19 -15.38 18.00 -17.77
C GLU A 19 -16.22 16.71 -17.76
N ALA A 20 -17.50 16.82 -17.40
CA ALA A 20 -18.45 15.71 -17.52
C ALA A 20 -18.57 15.22 -18.97
N SER A 21 -18.65 16.14 -19.94
CA SER A 21 -18.73 15.80 -21.37
C SER A 21 -17.44 15.12 -21.86
N ARG A 22 -16.27 15.58 -21.40
CA ARG A 22 -14.98 14.95 -21.74
C ARG A 22 -14.89 13.51 -21.23
N GLN A 23 -15.52 13.22 -20.10
CA GLN A 23 -15.56 11.90 -19.48
C GLN A 23 -16.78 11.07 -19.92
N GLY A 24 -17.64 11.61 -20.81
CA GLY A 24 -18.81 10.92 -21.33
C GLY A 24 -19.89 10.65 -20.29
N VAL A 25 -19.98 11.47 -19.24
CA VAL A 25 -20.94 11.33 -18.14
C VAL A 25 -21.81 12.58 -18.02
N GLU A 26 -23.01 12.42 -17.46
CA GLU A 26 -23.89 13.55 -17.16
C GLU A 26 -23.32 14.43 -16.04
N PRO A 27 -23.54 15.76 -16.05
CA PRO A 27 -23.01 16.69 -15.04
C PRO A 27 -23.35 16.29 -13.60
N ASP A 28 -24.60 15.87 -13.33
CA ASP A 28 -25.03 15.44 -12.01
C ASP A 28 -24.27 14.19 -11.55
N ARG A 29 -24.05 13.25 -12.48
CA ARG A 29 -23.29 12.03 -12.22
C ARG A 29 -21.82 12.32 -11.95
N TYR A 30 -21.25 13.25 -12.71
CA TYR A 30 -19.88 13.74 -12.51
C TYR A 30 -19.71 14.39 -11.13
N ILE A 31 -20.64 15.26 -10.72
CA ILE A 31 -20.64 15.89 -9.39
C ILE A 31 -20.73 14.82 -8.30
N LEU A 32 -21.68 13.89 -8.43
CA LEU A 32 -21.86 12.83 -7.44
C LEU A 32 -20.64 11.92 -7.32
N ASN A 33 -20.03 11.52 -8.44
CA ASN A 33 -18.82 10.71 -8.43
C ASN A 33 -17.65 11.46 -7.82
N THR A 34 -17.45 12.72 -8.19
CA THR A 34 -16.39 13.57 -7.62
C THR A 34 -16.57 13.76 -6.12
N LEU A 35 -17.81 14.01 -5.67
CA LEU A 35 -18.13 14.09 -4.25
C LEU A 35 -17.90 12.75 -3.58
N GLN A 36 -18.32 11.64 -4.17
CA GLN A 36 -18.12 10.31 -3.62
C GLN A 36 -16.63 9.92 -3.56
N GLU A 37 -15.80 10.33 -4.50
CA GLU A 37 -14.34 10.13 -4.46
C GLU A 37 -13.68 10.95 -3.35
N ARG A 38 -14.16 12.18 -3.12
CA ARG A 38 -13.64 13.05 -2.04
C ARG A 38 -14.22 12.72 -0.66
N LEU A 39 -15.43 12.16 -0.61
CA LEU A 39 -16.15 11.75 0.60
C LEU A 39 -16.00 10.26 0.89
N GLN A 40 -15.43 9.48 -0.04
CA GLN A 40 -14.86 8.18 0.28
C GLN A 40 -14.00 8.43 1.50
N PRO A 41 -14.20 7.68 2.60
CA PRO A 41 -13.35 7.83 3.76
C PRO A 41 -11.93 7.61 3.25
N SER A 42 -11.14 8.68 3.22
CA SER A 42 -9.70 8.54 3.29
C SER A 42 -9.51 7.62 4.49
N LEU A 43 -8.88 6.46 4.25
CA LEU A 43 -8.35 5.61 5.32
C LEU A 43 -7.86 6.55 6.42
N PRO A 44 -8.31 6.35 7.66
CA PRO A 44 -8.45 7.39 8.68
C PRO A 44 -7.38 8.47 8.55
N THR A 45 -7.81 9.71 8.30
CA THR A 45 -6.98 10.91 8.07
C THR A 45 -6.06 11.27 9.23
N THR A 46 -6.03 10.49 10.31
CA THR A 46 -4.91 10.45 11.23
C THR A 46 -3.70 9.85 10.53
N GLN A 47 -2.66 10.66 10.36
CA GLN A 47 -1.30 10.15 10.18
C GLN A 47 -1.11 8.93 11.10
N PRO A 48 -0.58 7.80 10.59
CA PRO A 48 -0.42 6.60 11.41
C PRO A 48 0.40 6.96 12.65
N THR A 49 -0.04 6.48 13.81
CA THR A 49 0.73 6.67 15.04
C THR A 49 2.04 5.89 14.95
N GLU A 50 3.01 6.22 15.80
CA GLU A 50 4.22 5.43 15.93
C GLU A 50 3.94 3.94 16.20
N ALA A 51 2.91 3.63 17.00
CA ALA A 51 2.49 2.26 17.28
C ALA A 51 1.98 1.55 16.02
N ASP A 52 1.19 2.24 15.19
CA ASP A 52 0.69 1.69 13.91
C ASP A 52 1.85 1.40 12.96
N LEU A 53 2.83 2.30 12.87
CA LEU A 53 4.02 2.13 12.04
C LEU A 53 4.85 0.93 12.51
N LEU A 54 5.09 0.81 13.82
CA LEU A 54 5.80 -0.33 14.39
C LEU A 54 5.04 -1.65 14.15
N GLN A 55 3.71 -1.65 14.24
CA GLN A 55 2.93 -2.83 13.90
C GLN A 55 3.10 -3.20 12.42
N GLN A 56 3.00 -2.23 11.51
CA GLN A 56 3.18 -2.46 10.07
C GLN A 56 4.58 -3.02 9.73
N ILE A 57 5.62 -2.50 10.37
CA ILE A 57 7.00 -2.96 10.17
C ILE A 57 7.14 -4.45 10.49
N ASN A 58 6.43 -4.91 11.53
CA ASN A 58 6.47 -6.28 12.02
C ASN A 58 5.54 -7.25 11.25
N ILE A 59 4.76 -6.77 10.27
CA ILE A 59 3.95 -7.65 9.43
C ILE A 59 4.88 -8.44 8.49
N GLY A 60 4.71 -9.76 8.48
CA GLY A 60 5.52 -10.68 7.69
C GLY A 60 4.83 -12.02 7.52
N PHE A 61 5.57 -13.00 7.00
CA PHE A 61 5.15 -14.39 7.02
C PHE A 61 5.16 -14.94 8.45
N ASN A 62 4.18 -15.82 8.74
CA ASN A 62 4.23 -16.62 9.95
C ASN A 62 5.32 -17.72 9.81
N ALA A 63 5.65 -18.37 10.93
CA ALA A 63 6.71 -19.38 10.96
C ALA A 63 6.52 -20.49 9.91
N GLN A 64 5.31 -21.04 9.80
CA GLN A 64 5.00 -22.10 8.83
C GLN A 64 5.18 -21.63 7.37
N THR A 65 4.79 -20.40 7.06
CA THR A 65 4.96 -19.84 5.70
C THR A 65 6.45 -19.60 5.40
N TRP A 66 7.24 -19.21 6.40
CA TRP A 66 8.69 -19.12 6.24
C TRP A 66 9.34 -20.49 6.04
N GLU A 67 8.93 -21.52 6.78
CA GLU A 67 9.42 -22.89 6.58
C GLU A 67 9.11 -23.40 5.17
N GLU A 68 7.87 -23.20 4.69
CA GLU A 68 7.48 -23.52 3.31
C GLU A 68 8.38 -22.79 2.31
N TYR A 69 8.57 -21.48 2.49
CA TYR A 69 9.37 -20.66 1.59
C TYR A 69 10.83 -21.14 1.52
N HIS A 70 11.47 -21.37 2.67
CA HIS A 70 12.85 -21.85 2.72
C HIS A 70 13.00 -23.26 2.15
N SER A 71 12.02 -24.13 2.36
CA SER A 71 12.00 -25.47 1.74
C SER A 71 11.96 -25.37 0.21
N LEU A 72 11.13 -24.48 -0.35
CA LEU A 72 11.07 -24.28 -1.80
C LEU A 72 12.37 -23.67 -2.35
N ILE A 73 12.98 -22.73 -1.63
CA ILE A 73 14.29 -22.18 -1.98
C ILE A 73 15.37 -23.28 -1.98
N ALA A 74 15.40 -24.14 -0.96
CA ALA A 74 16.33 -25.26 -0.89
C ALA A 74 16.14 -26.25 -2.05
N LYS A 75 14.90 -26.61 -2.38
CA LYS A 75 14.57 -27.45 -3.55
C LYS A 75 15.00 -26.80 -4.87
N ARG A 76 14.84 -25.49 -5.01
CA ARG A 76 15.32 -24.73 -6.18
C ARG A 76 16.84 -24.85 -6.31
N HIS A 77 17.58 -24.69 -5.21
CA HIS A 77 19.05 -24.83 -5.21
C HIS A 77 19.52 -26.26 -5.48
N ALA A 78 18.73 -27.26 -5.06
CA ALA A 78 18.98 -28.67 -5.35
C ALA A 78 18.49 -29.13 -6.73
N GLU A 79 17.90 -28.22 -7.53
CA GLU A 79 17.29 -28.53 -8.84
C GLU A 79 16.19 -29.61 -8.79
N THR A 80 15.53 -29.77 -7.64
CA THR A 80 14.44 -30.76 -7.42
C THR A 80 13.05 -30.14 -7.34
N LEU A 81 12.92 -28.86 -7.69
CA LEU A 81 11.67 -28.11 -7.59
C LEU A 81 10.71 -28.54 -8.71
N THR A 82 9.48 -28.95 -8.37
CA THR A 82 8.48 -29.27 -9.39
C THR A 82 7.91 -27.99 -10.03
N PRO A 83 7.25 -28.06 -11.20
CA PRO A 83 6.58 -26.90 -11.80
C PRO A 83 5.56 -26.23 -10.87
N GLU A 84 4.77 -27.02 -10.15
CA GLU A 84 3.76 -26.51 -9.20
C GLU A 84 4.43 -25.81 -8.00
N GLU A 85 5.53 -26.37 -7.51
CA GLU A 85 6.34 -25.78 -6.44
C GLU A 85 7.05 -24.50 -6.90
N HIS A 86 7.44 -24.43 -8.16
CA HIS A 86 7.99 -23.23 -8.78
C HIS A 86 6.97 -22.09 -8.84
N ASP A 87 5.75 -22.37 -9.32
CA ASP A 87 4.66 -21.40 -9.33
C ASP A 87 4.32 -20.93 -7.91
N ARG A 88 4.33 -21.84 -6.94
CA ARG A 88 4.14 -21.51 -5.53
C ARG A 88 5.24 -20.58 -5.02
N LEU A 89 6.50 -20.86 -5.34
CA LEU A 89 7.64 -20.03 -4.95
C LEU A 89 7.55 -18.62 -5.54
N ILE A 90 7.11 -18.49 -6.80
CA ILE A 90 6.84 -17.18 -7.43
C ILE A 90 5.79 -16.42 -6.64
N GLN A 91 4.64 -17.03 -6.36
CA GLN A 91 3.54 -16.38 -5.64
C GLN A 91 3.97 -15.92 -4.24
N MET A 92 4.73 -16.75 -3.52
CA MET A 92 5.26 -16.39 -2.20
C MET A 92 6.25 -15.24 -2.30
N SER A 93 7.16 -15.26 -3.27
CA SER A 93 8.13 -14.19 -3.48
C SER A 93 7.44 -12.86 -3.80
N SER A 94 6.46 -12.85 -4.70
CA SER A 94 5.68 -11.64 -5.01
C SER A 94 4.90 -11.10 -3.81
N ARG A 95 4.39 -11.97 -2.93
CA ARG A 95 3.73 -11.55 -1.69
C ARG A 95 4.74 -10.96 -0.70
N LEU A 96 5.92 -11.55 -0.58
CA LEU A 96 6.99 -11.07 0.29
C LEU A 96 7.50 -9.69 -0.18
N GLU A 97 7.67 -9.48 -1.48
CA GLU A 97 8.05 -8.18 -2.04
C GLU A 97 7.03 -7.09 -1.70
N LYS A 98 5.73 -7.37 -1.85
CA LYS A 98 4.67 -6.42 -1.46
C LYS A 98 4.75 -6.05 0.02
N LEU A 99 4.96 -7.04 0.89
CA LEU A 99 5.15 -6.79 2.33
C LEU A 99 6.39 -5.95 2.61
N ASN A 100 7.50 -6.22 1.91
CA ASN A 100 8.74 -5.48 2.06
C ASN A 100 8.60 -4.01 1.59
N VAL A 101 7.85 -3.75 0.52
CA VAL A 101 7.54 -2.38 0.08
C VAL A 101 6.79 -1.62 1.16
N THR A 102 5.72 -2.20 1.72
CA THR A 102 4.97 -1.59 2.81
C THR A 102 5.85 -1.38 4.06
N ARG A 103 6.71 -2.35 4.39
CA ARG A 103 7.65 -2.24 5.52
C ARG A 103 8.61 -1.06 5.34
N ILE A 104 9.21 -0.89 4.15
CA ILE A 104 10.13 0.21 3.88
C ILE A 104 9.41 1.57 3.94
N GLN A 105 8.18 1.66 3.43
CA GLN A 105 7.38 2.88 3.56
C GLN A 105 7.10 3.23 5.03
N ALA A 106 6.75 2.24 5.86
CA ALA A 106 6.53 2.45 7.28
C ALA A 106 7.81 2.84 8.03
N LEU A 107 8.96 2.24 7.67
CA LEU A 107 10.26 2.63 8.23
C LEU A 107 10.64 4.06 7.88
N ILE A 108 10.43 4.51 6.64
CA ILE A 108 10.68 5.89 6.23
C ILE A 108 9.80 6.85 7.05
N GLN A 109 8.51 6.56 7.17
CA GLN A 109 7.60 7.39 7.97
C GLN A 109 8.00 7.42 9.45
N LEU A 110 8.38 6.29 10.05
CA LEU A 110 8.85 6.24 11.42
C LEU A 110 10.16 7.02 11.62
N ALA A 111 11.07 6.97 10.64
CA ALA A 111 12.31 7.74 10.69
C ALA A 111 12.02 9.24 10.68
N THR A 112 11.06 9.69 9.85
CA THR A 112 10.59 11.09 9.86
C THR A 112 9.92 11.48 11.18
N PHE A 113 9.11 10.59 11.76
CA PHE A 113 8.44 10.81 13.04
C PHE A 113 9.45 10.98 14.19
N ARG A 114 10.54 10.21 14.17
CA ARG A 114 11.63 10.27 15.16
C ARG A 114 12.72 11.29 14.85
N ASN A 115 12.64 11.98 13.72
CA ASN A 115 13.70 12.87 13.21
C ASN A 115 15.08 12.18 13.17
N GLN A 116 15.11 10.92 12.71
CA GLN A 116 16.32 10.10 12.55
C GLN A 116 16.54 9.75 11.08
N SER A 117 17.78 9.41 10.70
CA SER A 117 18.00 8.81 9.39
C SER A 117 17.37 7.41 9.33
N LEU A 118 16.96 6.96 8.13
CA LEU A 118 16.43 5.62 7.95
C LEU A 118 17.42 4.54 8.43
N THR A 119 18.71 4.73 8.12
CA THR A 119 19.77 3.80 8.51
C THR A 119 19.92 3.69 10.02
N ASP A 120 19.96 4.81 10.74
CA ASP A 120 20.09 4.81 12.20
C ASP A 120 18.87 4.18 12.88
N LEU A 121 17.67 4.44 12.33
CA LEU A 121 16.44 3.80 12.79
C LEU A 121 16.51 2.29 12.62
N MET A 122 16.87 1.81 11.43
CA MET A 122 16.96 0.38 11.15
C MET A 122 17.98 -0.32 12.06
N GLN A 123 19.13 0.31 12.31
CA GLN A 123 20.12 -0.18 13.27
C GLN A 123 19.55 -0.26 14.70
N THR A 124 18.82 0.77 15.14
CA THR A 124 18.20 0.81 16.46
C THR A 124 17.12 -0.28 16.63
N LEU A 125 16.40 -0.59 15.56
CA LEU A 125 15.38 -1.65 15.54
C LEU A 125 15.97 -3.06 15.31
N GLY A 126 17.29 -3.18 15.14
CA GLY A 126 17.94 -4.47 14.86
C GLY A 126 17.60 -5.05 13.48
N ILE A 127 17.19 -4.20 12.53
CA ILE A 127 16.89 -4.61 11.16
C ILE A 127 18.20 -4.59 10.37
N ASN A 128 18.73 -5.77 10.06
CA ASN A 128 19.97 -5.91 9.31
C ASN A 128 19.88 -5.21 7.94
N THR A 129 20.81 -4.29 7.68
CA THR A 129 20.97 -3.60 6.39
C THR A 129 21.91 -4.35 5.44
N GLN A 130 22.51 -5.46 5.87
CA GLN A 130 23.34 -6.30 5.02
C GLN A 130 22.50 -7.43 4.41
N PRO A 131 22.58 -7.65 3.08
CA PRO A 131 22.07 -8.85 2.46
C PRO A 131 22.83 -10.06 3.03
N ASP A 132 22.12 -11.09 3.46
CA ASP A 132 22.71 -12.42 3.59
C ASP A 132 23.07 -12.88 2.17
N TYR A 133 24.36 -12.80 1.82
CA TYR A 133 24.92 -13.27 0.54
C TYR A 133 25.27 -14.76 0.61
#